data_AF-A0A0F9HB20-F1
#
_entry.id   AF-A0A0F9HB20-F1
#
_cell.length_a   1.000
_cell.length_b   1.000
_cell.length_c   1.000
_cell.angle_alpha   90.00
_cell.angle_beta   90.00
_cell.angle_gamma   90.00
#
_symmetry.space_group_name_H-M   'P 1'
#
loop_
_entity.id
_entity.type
_entity.pdbx_description
1 polymer ?
#
loop_
_entity_poly.entity_id
_entity_poly.type
_entity_poly.pdbx_seq_one_letter_code
_entity_poly.pdbx_strand_id
1 'polypeptide(L)'
;MKPCDCIAGGMVDNQSTGEVVVKIPDHIFPRTHRQNQMVSIDGCIAYVIEALWELDIATLGCCCGHNKANPTVIVSDAASLGECDWILEEIAKLDAREWEVCQWRKVGDIAKLVIHERTE
;
A
#
# COMPACT_ATOMS: atom_id res chain seq x y z
N MET A 1 4.08 -0.04 18.30
CA MET A 1 3.16 0.40 17.22
C MET A 1 3.14 1.91 17.22
N LYS A 2 3.38 2.55 16.07
CA LYS A 2 3.32 4.02 15.95
C LYS A 2 1.92 4.41 15.47
N PRO A 3 1.14 5.21 16.22
CA PRO A 3 -0.13 5.73 15.72
C PRO A 3 0.13 6.62 14.50
N CYS A 4 -0.84 6.70 13.58
CA CYS A 4 -0.74 7.61 12.44
C CYS A 4 -0.76 9.05 12.92
N ASP A 5 0.30 9.79 12.61
CA ASP A 5 0.46 11.22 12.84
C ASP A 5 0.61 11.99 11.52
N CYS A 6 0.38 11.33 10.36
CA CYS A 6 0.53 11.95 9.04
C CYS A 6 -0.53 13.04 8.81
N ILE A 7 -0.11 14.20 8.31
CA ILE A 7 -1.02 15.28 7.91
C ILE A 7 -1.43 15.11 6.46
N ALA A 8 -2.73 15.18 6.19
CA ALA A 8 -3.26 15.15 4.84
C ALA A 8 -2.82 16.39 4.04
N GLY A 9 -2.40 16.20 2.79
CA GLY A 9 -2.23 17.29 1.82
C GLY A 9 -0.85 17.95 1.76
N GLY A 10 0.23 17.19 2.00
CA GLY A 10 1.61 17.69 1.83
C GLY A 10 1.98 18.85 2.77
N MET A 11 1.19 19.04 3.84
CA MET A 11 1.46 20.05 4.85
C MET A 11 2.59 19.54 5.74
N VAL A 12 3.71 20.27 5.74
CA VAL A 12 4.82 20.02 6.65
C VAL A 12 4.53 20.66 8.00
N ASP A 13 4.55 19.85 9.05
CA ASP A 13 4.78 20.32 10.41
C ASP A 13 5.98 19.57 11.01
N ASN A 14 6.57 20.12 12.06
CA ASN A 14 7.75 19.49 12.70
C ASN A 14 7.38 18.32 13.64
N GLN A 15 6.14 17.82 13.58
CA GLN A 15 5.61 16.86 14.56
C GLN A 15 5.05 15.57 13.93
N SER A 16 4.69 15.58 12.66
CA SER A 16 4.23 14.41 11.91
C SER A 16 5.40 13.55 11.39
N THR A 17 5.17 12.26 11.16
CA THR A 17 6.16 11.38 10.49
C THR A 17 6.42 11.84 9.05
N GLY A 18 5.53 12.64 8.48
CA GLY A 18 5.61 13.13 7.10
C GLY A 18 5.55 12.01 6.07
N GLU A 19 5.84 12.36 4.82
CA GLU A 19 6.14 11.38 3.77
C GLU A 19 7.63 11.04 3.78
N VAL A 20 7.96 9.79 3.49
CA VAL A 20 9.33 9.32 3.27
C VAL A 20 9.52 9.00 1.79
N VAL A 21 10.68 9.39 1.26
CA VAL A 21 11.05 9.07 -0.11
C VAL A 21 11.83 7.76 -0.11
N VAL A 22 11.26 6.73 -0.73
CA VAL A 22 11.87 5.40 -0.84
C VAL A 22 12.12 5.06 -2.30
N LYS A 23 13.14 4.23 -2.54
CA LYS A 23 13.43 3.69 -3.87
C LYS A 23 12.63 2.40 -4.05
N ILE A 24 11.86 2.29 -5.14
CA ILE A 24 11.21 1.01 -5.47
C ILE A 24 12.30 -0.03 -5.84
N PRO A 25 12.31 -1.23 -5.25
CA PRO A 25 13.24 -2.29 -5.62
C PRO A 25 13.10 -2.71 -7.09
N ASP A 26 14.22 -3.01 -7.74
CA ASP A 26 14.28 -3.32 -9.18
C ASP A 26 13.41 -4.52 -9.58
N HIS A 27 13.24 -5.49 -8.67
CA HIS A 27 12.48 -6.71 -8.91
C HIS A 27 10.96 -6.51 -8.89
N ILE A 28 10.46 -5.39 -8.36
CA ILE A 28 9.01 -5.13 -8.24
C ILE A 28 8.40 -4.72 -9.58
N PHE A 29 9.12 -3.93 -10.37
CA PHE A 29 8.68 -3.50 -11.68
C PHE A 29 9.77 -3.72 -12.74
N PRO A 30 10.17 -4.97 -12.98
CA PRO A 30 11.25 -5.27 -13.90
C PRO A 30 10.86 -4.79 -15.29
N ARG A 31 11.71 -3.98 -15.91
CA ARG A 31 11.57 -3.52 -17.31
C ARG A 31 10.34 -2.63 -17.56
N THR A 32 9.87 -1.90 -16.55
CA THR A 32 8.88 -0.83 -16.74
C THR A 32 9.48 0.54 -16.49
N HIS A 33 8.75 1.60 -16.85
CA HIS A 33 9.14 2.99 -16.55
C HIS A 33 9.17 3.31 -15.04
N ARG A 34 8.62 2.43 -14.19
CA ARG A 34 8.67 2.57 -12.72
C ARG A 34 9.94 1.97 -12.10
N GLN A 35 10.77 1.30 -12.91
CA GLN A 35 12.04 0.76 -12.44
C GLN A 35 12.94 1.90 -11.92
N ASN A 36 13.57 1.71 -10.75
CA ASN A 36 14.42 2.70 -10.10
C ASN A 36 13.74 4.04 -9.74
N GLN A 37 12.40 4.09 -9.73
CA GLN A 37 11.70 5.30 -9.36
C GLN A 37 11.76 5.54 -7.85
N MET A 38 11.99 6.79 -7.48
CA MET A 38 11.82 7.29 -6.10
C MET A 38 10.35 7.67 -5.92
N VAL A 39 9.71 7.15 -4.87
CA VAL A 39 8.31 7.42 -4.55
C VAL A 39 8.18 7.96 -3.14
N SER A 40 7.20 8.85 -2.95
CA SER A 40 6.83 9.37 -1.64
C SER A 40 5.75 8.47 -1.04
N ILE A 41 5.94 8.04 0.21
CA ILE A 41 5.00 7.19 0.95
C ILE A 41 4.74 7.81 2.31
N ASP A 42 3.51 7.74 2.80
CA ASP A 42 3.18 8.07 4.19
C ASP A 42 4.13 7.32 5.16
N GLY A 43 4.94 8.06 5.93
CA GLY A 43 5.99 7.48 6.76
C GLY A 43 5.48 6.48 7.81
N CYS A 44 4.23 6.64 8.25
CA CYS A 44 3.59 5.72 9.20
C CYS A 44 3.15 4.36 8.60
N ILE A 45 3.24 4.18 7.29
CA ILE A 45 2.97 2.90 6.61
C ILE A 45 4.10 2.44 5.70
N ALA A 46 5.17 3.23 5.52
CA ALA A 46 6.26 2.91 4.62
C ALA A 46 6.86 1.52 4.88
N TYR A 47 7.05 1.15 6.16
CA TYR A 47 7.56 -0.17 6.55
C TYR A 47 6.66 -1.34 6.10
N VAL A 48 5.34 -1.14 6.01
CA VAL A 48 4.42 -2.16 5.49
C VAL A 48 4.60 -2.30 3.99
N ILE A 49 4.73 -1.18 3.26
CA ILE A 49 4.91 -1.21 1.81
C ILE A 49 6.25 -1.83 1.43
N GLU A 50 7.32 -1.51 2.16
CA GLU A 50 8.63 -2.11 1.95
C GLU A 50 8.59 -3.62 2.21
N ALA A 51 7.91 -4.09 3.27
CA ALA A 51 7.76 -5.52 3.54
C ALA A 51 6.96 -6.24 2.45
N LEU A 52 5.93 -5.61 1.88
CA LEU A 52 5.22 -6.17 0.71
C LEU A 52 6.17 -6.30 -0.49
N TRP A 53 7.06 -5.33 -0.71
CA TRP A 53 8.07 -5.45 -1.76
C TRP A 53 9.10 -6.55 -1.50
N GLU A 54 9.47 -6.82 -0.24
CA GLU A 54 10.32 -7.96 0.11
C GLU A 54 9.66 -9.31 -0.21
N LEU A 55 8.32 -9.35 -0.24
CA LEU A 55 7.51 -10.51 -0.62
C LEU A 55 7.19 -10.57 -2.13
N ASP A 56 7.88 -9.79 -2.97
CA ASP A 56 7.65 -9.68 -4.41
C ASP A 56 6.25 -9.14 -4.79
N ILE A 57 5.55 -8.45 -3.86
CA ILE A 57 4.20 -7.92 -4.10
C ILE A 57 4.30 -6.49 -4.63
N ALA A 58 3.95 -6.30 -5.90
CA ALA A 58 3.95 -4.99 -6.52
C ALA A 58 2.76 -4.13 -6.09
N THR A 59 3.05 -2.93 -5.58
CA THR A 59 2.06 -1.93 -5.15
C THR A 59 1.99 -0.76 -6.14
N LEU A 60 0.77 -0.30 -6.45
CA LEU A 60 0.49 0.76 -7.42
C LEU A 60 0.22 2.12 -6.76
N GLY A 61 -0.22 2.10 -5.49
CA GLY A 61 -0.49 3.26 -4.65
C GLY A 61 -0.88 2.81 -3.24
N CYS A 62 -0.77 3.70 -2.27
CA CYS A 62 -1.14 3.44 -0.87
C CYS A 62 -1.49 4.74 -0.15
N CYS A 63 -2.25 4.63 0.94
CA CYS A 63 -2.54 5.75 1.83
C CYS A 63 -2.79 5.23 3.25
N CYS A 64 -2.32 5.96 4.26
CA CYS A 64 -2.56 5.57 5.65
C CYS A 64 -3.97 5.88 6.18
N GLY A 65 -4.81 6.55 5.37
CA GLY A 65 -6.16 6.96 5.74
C GLY A 65 -6.24 8.16 6.71
N HIS A 66 -5.10 8.65 7.21
CA HIS A 66 -4.99 9.82 8.12
C HIS A 66 -5.96 9.78 9.31
N ASN A 67 -6.20 8.59 9.89
CA ASN A 67 -7.18 8.34 10.97
C ASN A 67 -8.64 8.67 10.60
N LYS A 68 -8.94 8.85 9.32
CA LYS A 68 -10.29 9.13 8.79
C LYS A 68 -10.87 7.96 8.00
N ALA A 69 -10.01 7.04 7.59
CA ALA A 69 -10.33 5.81 6.89
C ALA A 69 -9.31 4.74 7.24
N ASN A 70 -9.59 3.51 6.86
CA ASN A 70 -8.64 2.41 6.94
C ASN A 70 -7.41 2.69 6.05
N PRO A 71 -6.20 2.31 6.47
CA PRO A 71 -5.06 2.27 5.56
C PRO A 71 -5.37 1.39 4.35
N THR A 72 -4.94 1.85 3.18
CA THR A 72 -5.21 1.20 1.90
C THR A 72 -3.92 0.96 1.13
N VAL A 73 -3.87 -0.16 0.42
CA VAL A 73 -2.82 -0.43 -0.58
C VAL A 73 -3.46 -0.97 -1.85
N ILE A 74 -3.07 -0.42 -3.00
CA ILE A 74 -3.49 -0.92 -4.31
C ILE A 74 -2.39 -1.86 -4.80
N VAL A 75 -2.72 -3.13 -5.01
CA VAL A 75 -1.79 -4.13 -5.56
C VAL A 75 -1.97 -4.29 -7.06
N SER A 76 -0.92 -4.74 -7.73
CA SER A 76 -0.95 -4.95 -9.19
C SER A 76 -1.84 -6.13 -9.59
N ASP A 77 -2.21 -6.17 -10.88
CA ASP A 77 -3.08 -7.20 -11.48
C ASP A 77 -2.49 -8.62 -11.42
N ALA A 78 -1.22 -8.78 -11.04
CA ALA A 78 -0.56 -10.08 -10.90
C ALA A 78 -1.12 -10.91 -9.73
N ALA A 79 -1.74 -10.27 -8.72
CA ALA A 79 -2.33 -10.98 -7.60
C ALA A 79 -3.70 -11.61 -7.97
N SER A 80 -3.88 -12.88 -7.68
CA SER A 80 -5.16 -13.59 -7.65
C SER A 80 -5.98 -13.20 -6.41
N LEU A 81 -7.28 -13.54 -6.39
CA LEU A 81 -8.14 -13.24 -5.24
C LEU A 81 -7.65 -13.87 -3.93
N GLY A 82 -7.11 -15.11 -4.00
CA GLY A 82 -6.54 -15.77 -2.83
C GLY A 82 -5.24 -15.13 -2.33
N GLU A 83 -4.55 -14.36 -3.17
CA GLU A 83 -3.37 -13.61 -2.76
C GLU A 83 -3.75 -12.34 -1.98
N CYS A 84 -4.92 -11.73 -2.20
CA CYS A 84 -5.37 -10.56 -1.42
C CYS A 84 -5.62 -10.90 0.06
N ASP A 85 -6.23 -12.05 0.35
CA ASP A 85 -6.45 -12.49 1.73
C ASP A 85 -5.11 -12.77 2.44
N TRP A 86 -4.18 -13.44 1.75
CA TRP A 86 -2.83 -13.66 2.25
C TRP A 86 -2.07 -12.34 2.49
N ILE A 87 -2.19 -11.36 1.58
CA ILE A 87 -1.61 -10.03 1.76
C ILE A 87 -2.16 -9.36 3.03
N LEU A 88 -3.48 -9.44 3.27
CA LEU A 88 -4.09 -8.92 4.50
C LEU A 88 -3.52 -9.61 5.75
N GLU A 89 -3.27 -10.91 5.70
CA GLU A 89 -2.63 -11.66 6.79
C GLU A 89 -1.18 -11.23 7.04
N GLU A 90 -0.38 -11.03 5.99
CA GLU A 90 0.99 -10.55 6.13
C GLU A 90 1.04 -9.12 6.70
N ILE A 91 0.14 -8.24 6.24
CA ILE A 91 0.01 -6.89 6.78
C ILE A 91 -0.34 -6.93 8.26
N ALA A 92 -1.28 -7.79 8.67
CA ALA A 92 -1.72 -7.89 10.06
C ALA A 92 -0.61 -8.31 11.05
N LYS A 93 0.48 -8.92 10.56
CA LYS A 93 1.67 -9.22 11.37
C LYS A 93 2.52 -7.98 11.66
N LEU A 94 2.40 -6.95 10.84
CA LEU A 94 3.22 -5.74 10.86
C LEU A 94 2.45 -4.56 11.47
N ASP A 95 1.15 -4.46 11.16
CA ASP A 95 0.30 -3.33 11.50
C ASP A 95 -1.04 -3.80 12.04
N ALA A 96 -1.43 -3.33 13.22
CA ALA A 96 -2.65 -3.77 13.91
C ALA A 96 -3.91 -3.00 13.48
N ARG A 97 -3.79 -2.00 12.59
CA ARG A 97 -4.95 -1.33 12.00
C ARG A 97 -5.71 -2.29 11.08
N GLU A 98 -6.98 -2.01 10.84
CA GLU A 98 -7.73 -2.70 9.78
C GLU A 98 -7.33 -2.13 8.43
N TRP A 99 -6.83 -2.98 7.53
CA TRP A 99 -6.37 -2.58 6.20
C TRP A 99 -7.35 -2.98 5.11
N GLU A 100 -7.36 -2.20 4.05
CA GLU A 100 -8.03 -2.53 2.79
C GLU A 100 -6.97 -2.80 1.72
N VAL A 101 -7.07 -3.97 1.08
CA VAL A 101 -6.26 -4.29 -0.10
C VAL A 101 -7.12 -4.08 -1.33
N CYS A 102 -6.68 -3.20 -2.21
CA CYS A 102 -7.42 -2.81 -3.40
C CYS A 102 -6.76 -3.37 -4.65
N GLN A 103 -7.56 -3.73 -5.65
CA GLN A 103 -7.03 -4.23 -6.92
C GLN A 103 -7.89 -3.80 -8.10
N TRP A 104 -7.24 -3.40 -9.19
CA TRP A 104 -7.93 -3.16 -10.44
C TRP A 104 -8.35 -4.49 -11.08
N ARG A 105 -9.63 -4.61 -11.45
CA ARG A 105 -10.17 -5.78 -12.13
C ARG A 105 -11.00 -5.35 -13.33
N LYS A 106 -10.92 -6.13 -14.41
CA LYS A 106 -11.83 -5.99 -15.54
C LYS A 106 -13.16 -6.66 -15.18
N VAL A 107 -14.23 -5.87 -15.12
CA VAL A 107 -15.60 -6.33 -14.84
C VAL A 107 -16.45 -6.03 -16.08
N GLY A 108 -16.69 -7.06 -16.89
CA GLY A 108 -17.24 -6.86 -18.24
C GLY A 108 -16.24 -6.09 -19.11
N ASP A 109 -16.66 -4.95 -19.66
CA ASP A 109 -15.82 -4.09 -20.52
C ASP A 109 -15.21 -2.89 -19.79
N ILE A 110 -15.38 -2.80 -18.47
CA ILE A 110 -14.87 -1.68 -17.66
C ILE A 110 -13.85 -2.15 -16.62
N ALA A 111 -12.84 -1.31 -16.36
CA ALA A 111 -11.94 -1.48 -15.22
C ALA A 111 -12.61 -0.91 -13.96
N LYS A 112 -12.62 -1.69 -12.88
CA LYS A 112 -13.11 -1.28 -11.55
C LYS A 112 -12.06 -1.56 -10.50
N LEU A 113 -11.96 -0.68 -9.51
CA LEU A 113 -11.22 -0.95 -8.28
C LEU A 113 -12.10 -1.83 -7.39
N VAL A 114 -11.57 -2.98 -7.00
CA VAL A 114 -12.20 -3.91 -6.05
C VAL A 114 -11.49 -3.76 -4.72
N ILE A 115 -12.25 -3.68 -3.63
CA ILE A 115 -11.75 -3.59 -2.27
C ILE A 115 -11.88 -4.98 -1.65
N HIS A 116 -10.79 -5.45 -1.05
CA HIS A 116 -10.70 -6.70 -0.31
C HIS A 116 -10.57 -6.36 1.17
N GLU A 117 -11.47 -6.92 1.97
CA GLU A 117 -11.54 -6.78 3.42
C GLU A 117 -11.44 -8.18 4.02
N ARG A 118 -10.88 -8.30 5.24
CA ARG A 118 -10.88 -9.59 5.93
C ARG A 118 -12.32 -10.01 6.18
N THR A 119 -12.67 -11.21 5.71
CA THR A 119 -13.93 -11.85 6.11
C THR A 119 -13.75 -12.49 7.47
N GLU A 120 -14.70 -12.24 8.38
CA GLU A 120 -14.72 -12.79 9.75
C GLU A 120 -14.82 -14.33 9.80
#